data_AF-A0A9P2P736-F1
#
_entry.id   AF-A0A9P2P736-F1
#
_cell.length_a   1.000
_cell.length_b   1.000
_cell.length_c   1.000
_cell.angle_alpha   90.00
_cell.angle_beta   90.00
_cell.angle_gamma   90.00
#
_symmetry.space_group_name_H-M   'P 1'
#
loop_
_entity.id
_entity.type
_entity.pdbx_description
1 polymer ?
#
loop_
_entity_poly.entity_id
_entity_poly.type
_entity_poly.pdbx_seq_one_letter_code
_entity_poly.pdbx_strand_id
1 'polypeptide(L)'
;MAYDLEKVLSYGQKIGAEKALIIDDSLSRYYKKGDKASKHCMYFYGKSGEAKLGWGNSFEFCLDRVVNFYKNLGHTVEVIDIPKENPA
;
A
#
# COMPACT_ATOMS: atom_id res chain seq x y z
N MET A 1 -4.69 -16.94 -8.97
CA MET A 1 -4.45 -15.78 -8.09
C MET A 1 -3.22 -16.10 -7.27
N ALA A 2 -2.14 -15.33 -7.41
CA ALA A 2 -0.85 -15.65 -6.77
C ALA A 2 -0.68 -15.06 -5.36
N TYR A 3 -1.60 -14.20 -4.90
CA TYR A 3 -1.64 -13.66 -3.55
C TYR A 3 -2.85 -14.18 -2.76
N ASP A 4 -2.69 -14.25 -1.44
CA ASP A 4 -3.74 -14.64 -0.49
C ASP A 4 -4.50 -13.40 -0.01
N LEU A 5 -5.71 -13.19 -0.54
CA LEU A 5 -6.52 -11.99 -0.27
C LEU A 5 -6.83 -11.83 1.22
N GLU A 6 -7.18 -12.92 1.92
CA GLU A 6 -7.49 -12.85 3.35
C GLU A 6 -6.29 -12.39 4.17
N LYS A 7 -5.09 -12.93 3.87
CA LYS A 7 -3.86 -12.46 4.51
C LYS A 7 -3.55 -11.00 4.20
N VAL A 8 -3.77 -10.57 2.96
CA VAL A 8 -3.55 -9.17 2.55
C VAL A 8 -4.44 -8.25 3.36
N LEU A 9 -5.73 -8.58 3.47
CA LEU A 9 -6.73 -7.82 4.21
C LEU A 9 -6.42 -7.81 5.71
N SER A 10 -6.23 -8.98 6.32
CA SER A 10 -6.00 -9.10 7.78
C SER A 10 -4.73 -8.38 8.21
N TYR A 11 -3.66 -8.49 7.41
CA TYR A 11 -2.41 -7.79 7.72
C TYR A 11 -2.54 -6.28 7.48
N GLY A 12 -3.20 -5.87 6.40
CA GLY A 12 -3.50 -4.47 6.12
C GLY A 12 -4.24 -3.79 7.26
N GLN A 13 -5.28 -4.44 7.79
CA GLN A 13 -6.04 -3.98 8.96
C GLN A 13 -5.14 -3.83 10.18
N LYS A 14 -4.36 -4.88 10.51
CA LYS A 14 -3.44 -4.91 11.66
C LYS A 14 -2.45 -3.74 11.66
N ILE A 15 -1.97 -3.30 10.50
CA ILE A 15 -0.99 -2.21 10.39
C ILE A 15 -1.63 -0.82 10.18
N GLY A 16 -2.97 -0.76 10.06
CA GLY A 16 -3.71 0.47 9.77
C GLY A 16 -3.52 0.98 8.34
N ALA A 17 -3.42 0.07 7.37
CA ALA A 17 -3.41 0.40 5.95
C ALA A 17 -4.83 0.73 5.46
N GLU A 18 -4.90 1.54 4.41
CA GLU A 18 -6.16 1.88 3.72
C GLU A 18 -6.24 1.21 2.34
N LYS A 19 -5.10 0.95 1.71
CA LYS A 19 -5.00 0.34 0.38
C LYS A 19 -3.84 -0.66 0.34
N ALA A 20 -3.95 -1.71 -0.46
CA ALA A 20 -2.85 -2.57 -0.86
C ALA A 20 -2.63 -2.48 -2.37
N LEU A 21 -1.37 -2.42 -2.80
CA LEU A 21 -1.00 -2.43 -4.21
C LEU A 21 -0.49 -3.82 -4.58
N ILE A 22 -1.16 -4.47 -5.52
CA ILE A 22 -0.75 -5.73 -6.14
C ILE A 22 -0.14 -5.41 -7.50
N ILE A 23 1.03 -5.99 -7.77
CA ILE A 23 1.73 -5.88 -9.06
C ILE A 23 2.07 -7.30 -9.51
N ASP A 24 1.67 -7.67 -10.72
CA ASP A 24 1.88 -9.00 -11.31
C ASP A 24 1.52 -10.13 -10.32
N ASP A 25 0.28 -10.09 -9.82
CA ASP A 25 -0.29 -11.03 -8.84
C ASP A 25 0.45 -11.13 -7.50
N SER A 26 1.36 -10.19 -7.18
CA SER A 26 2.13 -10.17 -5.94
C SER A 26 1.88 -8.91 -5.12
N LEU A 27 1.75 -9.06 -3.80
CA LEU A 27 1.67 -7.92 -2.90
C LEU A 27 2.95 -7.09 -2.97
N SER A 28 2.85 -5.85 -3.43
CA SER A 28 3.98 -4.93 -3.50
C SER A 28 4.16 -4.14 -2.21
N ARG A 29 3.09 -3.49 -1.73
CA ARG A 29 3.11 -2.63 -0.54
C ARG A 29 1.71 -2.19 -0.12
N TYR A 30 1.61 -1.75 1.12
CA TYR A 30 0.42 -1.10 1.66
C TYR A 30 0.57 0.42 1.65
N TYR A 31 -0.56 1.12 1.54
CA TYR A 31 -0.65 2.56 1.58
C TYR A 31 -1.67 3.03 2.61
N LYS A 32 -1.41 4.20 3.18
CA LYS A 32 -2.41 5.01 3.89
C LYS A 32 -2.18 6.48 3.59
N LYS A 33 -3.21 7.29 3.78
CA LYS A 33 -3.11 8.74 3.64
C LYS A 33 -2.02 9.31 4.57
N GLY A 34 -1.24 10.22 4.01
CA GLY A 34 -0.32 11.05 4.77
C GLY A 34 -1.02 11.95 5.77
N ASP A 35 -0.35 12.31 6.85
CA ASP A 35 -0.85 13.28 7.82
C ASP A 35 -0.24 14.68 7.61
N LYS A 36 -0.48 15.61 8.54
CA LYS A 36 0.09 16.97 8.46
C LYS A 36 1.64 16.97 8.49
N ALA A 37 2.25 15.97 9.11
CA ALA A 37 3.71 15.83 9.17
C ALA A 37 4.30 15.27 7.87
N SER A 38 3.53 14.51 7.08
CA SER A 38 3.99 13.98 5.80
C SER A 38 4.08 15.02 4.68
N LYS A 39 3.67 16.27 4.92
CA LYS A 39 3.89 17.45 4.06
C LYS A 39 3.77 17.13 2.56
N HIS A 40 2.65 16.54 2.14
CA HIS A 40 2.31 16.14 0.77
C HIS A 40 2.59 14.68 0.35
N CYS A 41 3.14 13.80 1.19
CA CYS A 41 3.40 12.40 0.80
C CYS A 41 2.35 11.42 1.33
N MET A 42 2.03 10.36 0.58
CA MET A 42 1.37 9.18 1.16
C MET A 42 2.34 8.42 2.07
N TYR A 43 1.84 7.58 2.98
CA TYR A 43 2.68 6.59 3.64
C TYR A 43 2.63 5.27 2.89
N PHE A 44 3.78 4.61 2.74
CA PHE A 44 3.84 3.21 2.33
C PHE A 44 4.41 2.34 3.45
N TYR A 45 3.93 1.11 3.57
CA TYR A 45 4.46 0.15 4.54
C TYR A 45 5.45 -0.77 3.86
N GLY A 46 6.70 -0.74 4.32
CA GLY A 46 7.77 -1.53 3.73
C GLY A 46 9.04 -1.51 4.57
N LYS A 47 10.07 -2.20 4.08
CA LYS A 47 11.40 -2.17 4.68
C LYS A 47 12.12 -0.93 4.17
N SER A 48 12.54 -0.05 5.08
CA SER A 48 13.35 1.13 4.73
C SER A 48 14.80 0.89 5.16
N GLY A 49 15.70 0.72 4.19
CA GLY A 49 17.13 0.46 4.45
C GLY A 49 17.37 -0.77 5.34
N GLU A 50 18.23 -0.61 6.35
CA GLU A 50 18.55 -1.63 7.36
C GLU A 50 17.47 -1.81 8.45
N ALA A 51 16.40 -1.01 8.43
CA ALA A 51 15.42 -0.96 9.52
C ALA A 51 14.30 -2.02 9.41
N LYS A 52 13.62 -2.23 10.55
CA LYS A 52 12.41 -3.05 10.69
C LYS A 52 11.29 -2.55 9.78
N LEU A 53 10.33 -3.42 9.45
CA LEU A 53 9.11 -3.06 8.73
C LEU A 53 8.40 -1.88 9.41
N GLY A 54 8.06 -0.85 8.64
CA GLY A 54 7.43 0.35 9.17
C GLY A 54 6.83 1.24 8.09
N TRP A 55 6.15 2.30 8.54
CA TRP A 55 5.60 3.33 7.67
C TRP A 55 6.71 4.29 7.24
N GLY A 56 6.89 4.46 5.93
CA GLY A 56 7.80 5.43 5.34
C GLY A 56 7.06 6.41 4.43
N ASN A 57 7.63 7.59 4.20
CA ASN A 57 7.10 8.54 3.23
C ASN A 57 7.23 7.98 1.82
N SER A 58 6.12 7.93 1.09
CA SER A 58 6.10 7.70 -0.35
C SER A 58 6.65 8.92 -1.08
N PHE A 59 7.40 8.72 -2.15
CA PHE A 59 7.80 9.80 -3.05
C PHE A 59 6.61 10.42 -3.79
N GLU A 60 5.48 9.71 -3.82
CA GLU A 60 4.25 10.14 -4.48
C GLU A 60 3.13 10.45 -3.50
N PHE A 61 2.34 11.45 -3.89
CA PHE A 61 1.20 11.97 -3.14
C PHE A 61 -0.14 11.36 -3.57
N CYS A 62 -0.15 10.71 -4.73
CA CYS A 62 -1.35 10.18 -5.37
C CYS A 62 -1.12 8.72 -5.78
N LEU A 63 -1.93 7.81 -5.26
CA LEU A 63 -1.84 6.39 -5.59
C LEU A 63 -2.10 6.13 -7.08
N ASP A 64 -2.98 6.91 -7.71
CA ASP A 64 -3.27 6.75 -9.14
C ASP A 64 -2.04 7.00 -10.02
N ARG A 65 -1.16 7.94 -9.62
CA ARG A 65 0.12 8.16 -10.32
C ARG A 65 1.04 6.95 -10.21
N VAL A 66 1.10 6.34 -9.03
CA VAL A 66 1.86 5.10 -8.82
C VAL A 66 1.28 3.98 -9.68
N VAL A 67 -0.04 3.80 -9.68
CA VAL A 67 -0.72 2.79 -10.49
C VAL A 67 -0.42 2.98 -11.98
N ASN A 68 -0.56 4.21 -12.48
CA ASN A 68 -0.30 4.54 -13.88
C ASN A 68 1.16 4.31 -14.26
N PHE A 69 2.10 4.60 -13.37
CA PHE A 69 3.52 4.33 -13.61
C PHE A 69 3.77 2.84 -13.91
N TYR A 70 3.28 1.92 -13.06
CA TYR A 70 3.49 0.49 -13.28
C TYR A 70 2.72 -0.06 -14.48
N LYS A 71 1.49 0.44 -14.72
CA LYS A 71 0.73 0.08 -15.92
C LYS A 71 1.47 0.48 -17.20
N ASN A 72 2.06 1.67 -17.22
CA ASN A 72 2.83 2.16 -18.36
C ASN A 72 4.13 1.37 -18.60
N LEU A 73 4.65 0.70 -17.57
CA LEU A 73 5.78 -0.23 -17.68
C LEU A 73 5.36 -1.64 -18.13
N GLY A 74 4.06 -1.88 -18.38
CA GLY A 74 3.54 -3.17 -18.85
C GLY A 74 3.14 -4.14 -17.74
N HIS A 75 3.12 -3.71 -16.47
CA HIS A 75 2.71 -4.55 -15.35
C HIS A 75 1.19 -4.61 -15.20
N THR A 76 0.69 -5.73 -14.70
CA THR A 76 -0.70 -5.83 -14.20
C THR A 76 -0.76 -5.23 -12.81
N VAL A 77 -1.66 -4.27 -12.59
CA VAL A 77 -1.76 -3.54 -11.32
C VAL A 77 -3.19 -3.59 -10.81
N GLU A 78 -3.34 -4.03 -9.57
CA GLU A 78 -4.58 -4.05 -8.82
C GLU A 78 -4.42 -3.26 -7.51
N VAL A 79 -5.47 -2.55 -7.11
CA VAL A 79 -5.53 -1.83 -5.83
C VAL A 79 -6.67 -2.42 -5.03
N ILE A 80 -6.35 -2.96 -3.86
CA ILE A 80 -7.32 -3.54 -2.94
C ILE A 80 -7.60 -2.51 -1.85
N ASP A 81 -8.89 -2.24 -1.61
CA ASP A 81 -9.36 -1.48 -0.48
C ASP A 81 -9.25 -2.29 0.81
N ILE A 82 -8.58 -1.73 1.83
CA ILE A 82 -8.52 -2.32 3.15
C ILE A 82 -9.67 -1.75 3.98
N PRO A 83 -10.68 -2.55 4.35
CA PRO A 83 -11.77 -2.07 5.18
C PRO A 83 -11.24 -1.69 6.56
N LYS A 84 -11.64 -0.52 7.07
CA LYS A 84 -11.42 -0.16 8.47
C LYS A 84 -12.10 -1.22 9.32
N GLU A 85 -11.42 -1.76 10.34
CA GLU A 85 -12.06 -2.66 11.30
C GLU A 85 -13.36 -1.99 11.77
N ASN A 86 -14.47 -2.70 11.59
CA ASN A 86 -15.74 -2.26 12.15
C ASN A 86 -15.56 -2.35 13.68
N PRO A 87 -15.66 -1.24 14.43
CA PRO A 87 -15.72 -1.36 15.88
C PRO A 87 -17.02 -2.11 16.19
N ALA A 88 -16.89 -3.38 16.57
CA ALA A 88 -17.99 -4.15 17.13
C ALA A 88 -18.46 -3.53 18.44
#